data_AF-A0A165WVF7-F1
#
_entry.id   AF-A0A165WVF7-F1
#
_cell.length_a   1.000
_cell.length_b   1.000
_cell.length_c   1.000
_cell.angle_alpha   90.00
_cell.angle_beta   90.00
_cell.angle_gamma   90.00
#
_symmetry.space_group_name_H-M   'P 1'
#
loop_
_entity.id
_entity.type
_entity.pdbx_description
1 polymer ?
#
loop_
_entity_poly.entity_id
_entity_poly.type
_entity_poly.pdbx_seq_one_letter_code
_entity_poly.pdbx_strand_id
1 'polypeptide(L)'
;MSKSIPNVDWVNQLESAIRQFVKEKLELIMKEEIQSFLEIEQMGTSNRRNGYYHRNLDTQYGRIEGLSVPRDRNGEFQTQLFTPYQRHTGWLEEAIIKMYQSGMSTREIGKFIERILGNAYSPTTISHITDVVKEDIAKWHTRPLQKRYSVLYLDGLYVKLRRDTVEKEVIYVVLGVNEEGYREILDFFVGGQESAYVWQEILQNLYKRGVKEVLLGVFDELPGLEKAFKTVYPKADVQRCVVHKVRNTLNRVRKKDQFEVAEDLKLIYRAPNKEMALQMFQQFESKWSSKYPREVQSWANELDVLLTFMDYPSSIRSLIYTTNAIERTIKEIRKRLKPMNSLSSLEAAEKVVYLTIQDFNEKWAGRKLRGFAEAHEALERMFEERYN
;
A
#
# COMPACT_ATOMS: atom_id res chain seq x y z
N MET A 1 21.68 -20.52 -52.90
CA MET A 1 22.61 -19.78 -52.03
C MET A 1 21.85 -18.65 -51.36
N SER A 2 21.41 -18.84 -50.11
CA SER A 2 20.78 -17.78 -49.31
C SER A 2 21.87 -16.81 -48.87
N LYS A 3 21.88 -15.59 -49.41
CA LYS A 3 22.71 -14.49 -48.91
C LYS A 3 21.98 -13.86 -47.72
N SER A 4 22.06 -14.49 -46.54
CA SER A 4 21.71 -13.76 -45.33
C SER A 4 22.84 -12.77 -45.06
N ILE A 5 22.52 -11.47 -45.06
CA ILE A 5 23.38 -10.43 -44.50
C ILE A 5 23.73 -10.91 -43.07
N PRO A 6 25.01 -10.88 -42.64
CA PRO A 6 25.35 -11.22 -41.26
C PRO A 6 24.45 -10.40 -40.35
N ASN A 7 23.97 -10.96 -39.25
CA ASN A 7 23.30 -10.17 -38.22
C ASN A 7 24.34 -9.18 -37.67
N VAL A 8 24.55 -8.07 -38.39
CA VAL A 8 25.40 -6.96 -38.00
C VAL A 8 24.84 -6.54 -36.66
N ASP A 9 25.73 -6.36 -35.72
CA ASP A 9 25.46 -6.01 -34.33
C ASP A 9 24.91 -4.57 -34.21
N TRP A 10 23.82 -4.32 -34.92
CA TRP A 10 23.17 -3.03 -35.07
C TRP A 10 22.61 -2.55 -33.74
N VAL A 11 22.28 -3.49 -32.85
CA VAL A 11 21.86 -3.21 -31.48
C VAL A 11 23.01 -2.56 -30.71
N ASN A 12 24.21 -3.15 -30.70
CA ASN A 12 25.35 -2.55 -30.00
C ASN A 12 25.82 -1.25 -30.66
N GLN A 13 25.72 -1.13 -32.00
CA GLN A 13 26.02 0.11 -32.71
C GLN A 13 25.03 1.23 -32.33
N LEU A 14 23.73 0.91 -32.26
CA LEU A 14 22.69 1.85 -31.86
C LEU A 14 22.86 2.26 -30.40
N GLU A 15 23.12 1.32 -29.49
CA GLU A 15 23.37 1.62 -28.08
C GLU A 15 24.59 2.54 -27.90
N SER A 16 25.68 2.26 -28.62
CA SER A 16 26.88 3.10 -28.61
C SER A 16 26.59 4.51 -29.13
N ALA A 17 25.87 4.63 -30.24
CA ALA A 17 25.48 5.91 -30.82
C ALA A 17 24.60 6.74 -29.86
N ILE A 18 23.63 6.10 -29.18
CA ILE A 18 22.79 6.76 -28.18
C ILE A 18 23.65 7.24 -27.01
N ARG A 19 24.54 6.41 -26.44
CA ARG A 19 25.41 6.80 -25.32
C ARG A 19 26.31 7.97 -25.68
N GLN A 20 26.89 7.96 -26.88
CA GLN A 20 27.73 9.04 -27.39
C GLN A 20 26.93 10.33 -27.58
N PHE A 21 25.75 10.26 -28.19
CA PHE A 21 24.86 11.41 -28.36
C PHE A 21 24.47 12.02 -27.01
N VAL A 22 24.07 11.18 -26.04
CA VAL A 22 23.72 11.65 -24.69
C VAL A 22 24.93 12.30 -24.01
N LYS A 23 26.12 11.70 -24.10
CA LYS A 23 27.36 12.27 -23.57
C LYS A 23 27.63 13.66 -24.14
N GLU A 24 27.58 13.80 -25.46
CA GLU A 24 27.83 15.06 -26.14
C GLU A 24 26.84 16.15 -25.73
N LYS A 25 25.55 15.80 -25.57
CA LYS A 25 24.53 16.75 -25.12
C LYS A 25 24.69 17.16 -23.67
N LEU A 26 25.04 16.24 -22.77
CA LEU A 26 25.33 16.57 -21.37
C LEU A 26 26.56 17.49 -21.27
N GLU A 27 27.64 17.19 -22.00
CA GLU A 27 28.83 18.04 -22.04
C GLU A 27 28.54 19.42 -22.62
N LEU A 28 27.67 19.51 -23.64
CA LEU A 28 27.23 20.79 -24.20
C LEU A 28 26.43 21.60 -23.18
N ILE A 29 25.43 21.01 -22.52
CA ILE A 29 24.62 21.71 -21.51
C ILE A 29 25.52 22.24 -20.38
N MET A 30 26.44 21.42 -19.84
CA MET A 30 27.33 21.88 -18.77
C MET A 30 28.28 22.99 -19.22
N LYS A 31 28.71 23.01 -20.49
CA LYS A 31 29.51 24.10 -21.06
C LYS A 31 28.72 25.42 -21.10
N GLU A 32 27.45 25.37 -21.44
CA GLU A 32 26.57 26.55 -21.41
C GLU A 32 26.25 26.97 -19.97
N GLU A 33 26.01 26.04 -19.06
CA GLU A 33 25.77 26.34 -17.64
C GLU A 33 26.95 27.09 -17.01
N ILE A 34 28.19 26.63 -17.21
CA ILE A 34 29.38 27.33 -16.67
C ILE A 34 29.64 28.66 -17.38
N GLN A 35 29.25 28.80 -18.66
CA GLN A 35 29.31 30.09 -19.34
C GLN A 35 28.39 31.10 -18.64
N SER A 36 27.13 30.71 -18.46
CA SER A 36 26.11 31.56 -17.84
C SER A 36 26.45 31.88 -16.37
N PHE A 37 26.93 30.89 -15.61
CA PHE A 37 27.41 31.09 -14.23
C PHE A 37 28.52 32.15 -14.15
N LEU A 38 29.52 32.07 -15.02
CA LEU A 38 30.63 33.03 -15.03
C LEU A 38 30.23 34.41 -15.55
N GLU A 39 29.24 34.52 -16.44
CA GLU A 39 28.70 35.80 -16.89
C GLU A 39 27.94 36.52 -15.78
N ILE A 40 27.22 35.78 -14.93
CA ILE A 40 26.51 36.32 -13.77
C ILE A 40 27.50 36.74 -12.67
N GLU A 41 28.55 35.95 -12.42
CA GLU A 41 29.55 36.26 -11.38
C GLU A 41 30.51 37.42 -11.75
N GLN A 42 30.65 37.76 -13.04
CA GLN A 42 31.61 38.77 -13.51
C GLN A 42 31.34 40.20 -13.02
N MET A 43 30.23 40.46 -12.31
CA MET A 43 30.05 41.69 -11.52
C MET A 43 30.84 41.64 -10.20
N GLY A 44 32.17 41.56 -10.28
CA GLY A 44 33.08 41.84 -9.16
C GLY A 44 33.99 40.70 -8.67
N THR A 45 33.97 39.50 -9.26
CA THR A 45 34.88 38.39 -8.89
C THR A 45 35.88 38.05 -10.00
N SER A 46 37.06 37.50 -9.64
CA SER A 46 38.10 37.06 -10.57
C SER A 46 37.95 35.60 -11.04
N ASN A 47 36.71 35.07 -10.99
CA ASN A 47 36.47 33.66 -11.29
C ASN A 47 36.61 33.38 -12.79
N ARG A 48 37.11 32.19 -13.14
CA ARG A 48 37.35 31.78 -14.53
C ARG A 48 37.34 30.27 -14.67
N ARG A 49 37.09 29.78 -15.89
CA ARG A 49 37.17 28.34 -16.20
C ARG A 49 38.57 27.79 -15.88
N ASN A 50 38.62 26.59 -15.30
CA ASN A 50 39.83 25.88 -14.91
C ASN A 50 39.80 24.41 -15.35
N GLY A 51 39.53 24.20 -16.63
CA GLY A 51 39.53 22.87 -17.25
C GLY A 51 38.31 22.02 -16.90
N TYR A 52 38.51 20.70 -16.97
CA TYR A 52 37.47 19.69 -16.79
C TYR A 52 37.97 18.59 -15.85
N TYR A 53 37.05 17.96 -15.14
CA TYR A 53 37.28 16.64 -14.56
C TYR A 53 36.47 15.59 -15.29
N HIS A 54 36.97 14.36 -15.24
CA HIS A 54 36.30 13.23 -15.85
C HIS A 54 35.60 12.41 -14.77
N ARG A 55 34.39 11.97 -15.08
CA ARG A 55 33.62 11.08 -14.23
C ARG A 55 32.81 10.12 -15.10
N ASN A 56 32.36 9.03 -14.49
CA ASN A 56 31.37 8.18 -15.11
C ASN A 56 29.97 8.56 -14.60
N LEU A 57 28.96 8.32 -15.43
CA LEU A 57 27.56 8.56 -15.08
C LEU A 57 26.71 7.41 -15.62
N ASP A 58 26.02 6.70 -14.74
CA ASP A 58 25.10 5.64 -15.11
C ASP A 58 23.73 6.25 -15.48
N THR A 59 23.26 6.00 -16.70
CA THR A 59 21.98 6.54 -17.22
C THR A 59 21.06 5.42 -17.68
N GLN A 60 19.80 5.75 -18.00
CA GLN A 60 18.82 4.80 -18.55
C GLN A 60 19.25 4.20 -19.91
N TYR A 61 20.22 4.83 -20.57
CA TYR A 61 20.79 4.37 -21.84
C TYR A 61 22.13 3.64 -21.67
N GLY A 62 22.51 3.36 -20.41
CA GLY A 62 23.77 2.72 -20.05
C GLY A 62 24.79 3.69 -19.44
N ARG A 63 25.98 3.16 -19.14
CA ARG A 63 27.09 3.89 -18.54
C ARG A 63 27.73 4.84 -19.55
N ILE A 64 27.75 6.12 -19.21
CA ILE A 64 28.52 7.15 -19.93
C ILE A 64 29.90 7.22 -19.30
N GLU A 65 30.90 6.80 -20.06
CA GLU A 65 32.29 6.80 -19.62
C GLU A 65 33.01 8.11 -19.95
N GLY A 66 33.83 8.58 -19.01
CA GLY A 66 34.69 9.74 -19.20
C GLY A 66 33.91 11.01 -19.57
N LEU A 67 32.78 11.25 -18.90
CA LEU A 67 32.01 12.49 -19.00
C LEU A 67 32.86 13.66 -18.51
N SER A 68 33.05 14.66 -19.38
CA SER A 68 33.89 15.83 -19.13
C SER A 68 33.07 16.93 -18.48
N VAL A 69 33.26 17.15 -17.18
CA VAL A 69 32.52 18.15 -16.41
C VAL A 69 33.39 19.39 -16.20
N PRO A 70 32.94 20.58 -16.64
CA PRO A 70 33.73 21.80 -16.51
C PRO A 70 33.85 22.21 -15.04
N ARG A 71 34.95 22.90 -14.71
CA ARG A 71 35.18 23.49 -13.40
C ARG A 71 35.59 24.94 -13.54
N ASP A 72 35.25 25.73 -12.54
CA ASP A 72 35.78 27.07 -12.33
C ASP A 72 37.03 27.02 -11.44
N ARG A 73 37.72 28.16 -11.28
CA ARG A 73 38.96 28.26 -10.54
C ARG A 73 38.72 28.27 -9.02
N ASN A 74 37.60 28.84 -8.59
CA ASN A 74 37.25 28.95 -7.18
C ASN A 74 36.57 27.66 -6.66
N GLY A 75 36.05 26.82 -7.56
CA GLY A 75 35.34 25.59 -7.21
C GLY A 75 33.89 25.84 -6.80
N GLU A 76 33.32 26.97 -7.20
CA GLU A 76 31.97 27.44 -6.86
C GLU A 76 30.93 26.93 -7.86
N PHE A 77 31.35 26.55 -9.07
CA PHE A 77 30.44 26.05 -10.10
C PHE A 77 29.93 24.64 -9.78
N GLN A 78 28.61 24.49 -9.70
CA GLN A 78 27.91 23.21 -9.64
C GLN A 78 26.88 23.11 -10.76
N THR A 79 26.97 22.06 -11.58
CA THR A 79 25.97 21.77 -12.62
C THR A 79 24.61 21.44 -12.01
N GLN A 80 23.54 21.81 -12.71
CA GLN A 80 22.17 21.46 -12.31
C GLN A 80 21.78 20.04 -12.72
N LEU A 81 22.55 19.41 -13.62
CA LEU A 81 22.26 18.08 -14.14
C LEU A 81 22.43 16.96 -13.11
N PHE A 82 23.32 17.14 -12.13
CA PHE A 82 23.56 16.18 -11.05
C PHE A 82 24.26 16.84 -9.85
N THR A 83 24.05 16.27 -8.67
CA THR A 83 24.74 16.69 -7.45
C THR A 83 26.18 16.15 -7.37
N PRO A 84 27.08 16.78 -6.58
CA PRO A 84 28.42 16.25 -6.34
C PRO A 84 28.35 14.79 -5.89
N TYR A 85 29.22 13.94 -6.45
CA TYR A 85 29.32 12.50 -6.17
C TYR A 85 28.14 11.61 -6.62
N GLN A 86 27.04 12.16 -7.13
CA GLN A 86 25.89 11.37 -7.62
C GLN A 86 26.26 10.53 -8.84
N ARG A 87 26.32 9.19 -8.72
CA ARG A 87 26.84 8.30 -9.79
C ARG A 87 25.82 7.83 -10.83
N HIS A 88 24.53 7.97 -10.56
CA HIS A 88 23.43 7.54 -11.45
C HIS A 88 22.38 8.63 -11.59
N THR A 89 21.62 8.59 -12.68
CA THR A 89 20.41 9.41 -12.84
C THR A 89 19.21 8.75 -12.12
N GLY A 90 18.28 9.56 -11.61
CA GLY A 90 17.24 9.15 -10.63
C GLY A 90 16.27 8.01 -11.04
N TRP A 91 16.29 7.59 -12.30
CA TRP A 91 15.46 6.48 -12.80
C TRP A 91 15.85 5.13 -12.18
N LEU A 92 17.13 4.96 -11.81
CA LEU A 92 17.64 3.69 -11.31
C LEU A 92 17.06 3.41 -9.92
N GLU A 93 16.96 4.45 -9.09
CA GLU A 93 16.35 4.41 -7.77
C GLU A 93 14.86 4.04 -7.87
N GLU A 94 14.12 4.68 -8.78
CA GLU A 94 12.72 4.35 -9.01
C GLU A 94 12.54 2.90 -9.51
N ALA A 95 13.41 2.44 -10.42
CA ALA A 95 13.40 1.07 -10.91
C ALA A 95 13.71 0.06 -9.78
N ILE A 96 14.71 0.35 -8.94
CA ILE A 96 15.07 -0.46 -7.77
C ILE A 96 13.90 -0.53 -6.78
N ILE A 97 13.25 0.58 -6.50
CA ILE A 97 12.08 0.64 -5.61
C ILE A 97 10.93 -0.20 -6.19
N LYS A 98 10.62 -0.08 -7.49
CA LYS A 98 9.56 -0.87 -8.15
C LYS A 98 9.87 -2.36 -8.19
N MET A 99 11.12 -2.74 -8.43
CA MET A 99 11.55 -4.15 -8.38
C MET A 99 11.43 -4.72 -6.96
N TYR A 100 11.87 -3.95 -5.96
CA TYR A 100 11.77 -4.33 -4.55
C TYR A 100 10.29 -4.49 -4.13
N GLN A 101 9.44 -3.54 -4.51
CA GLN A 101 8.00 -3.60 -4.33
C GLN A 101 7.36 -4.84 -4.97
N SER A 102 7.90 -5.30 -6.10
CA SER A 102 7.43 -6.51 -6.80
C SER A 102 7.83 -7.81 -6.11
N GLY A 103 8.55 -7.73 -4.99
CA GLY A 103 8.98 -8.88 -4.19
C GLY A 103 10.34 -9.43 -4.59
N MET A 104 11.11 -8.71 -5.42
CA MET A 104 12.49 -9.12 -5.75
C MET A 104 13.42 -8.87 -4.56
N SER A 105 14.27 -9.83 -4.25
CA SER A 105 15.31 -9.67 -3.24
C SER A 105 16.40 -8.70 -3.71
N THR A 106 17.13 -8.08 -2.78
CA THR A 106 18.26 -7.18 -3.11
C THR A 106 19.32 -7.87 -3.97
N ARG A 107 19.51 -9.18 -3.83
CA ARG A 107 20.42 -9.98 -4.67
C ARG A 107 19.90 -10.17 -6.10
N GLU A 108 18.60 -10.42 -6.27
CA GLU A 108 17.98 -10.55 -7.59
C GLU A 108 17.98 -9.23 -8.35
N ILE A 109 17.69 -8.13 -7.65
CA ILE A 109 17.76 -6.77 -8.19
C ILE A 109 19.19 -6.48 -8.66
N GLY A 110 20.22 -6.79 -7.85
CA GLY A 110 21.62 -6.58 -8.22
C GLY A 110 22.00 -7.33 -9.49
N LYS A 111 21.61 -8.61 -9.59
CA LYS A 111 21.83 -9.42 -10.80
C LYS A 111 21.08 -8.90 -12.03
N PHE A 112 19.87 -8.37 -11.85
CA PHE A 112 19.08 -7.82 -12.93
C PHE A 112 19.69 -6.52 -13.45
N ILE A 113 20.07 -5.62 -12.55
CA ILE A 113 20.75 -4.36 -12.91
C ILE A 113 22.11 -4.64 -13.56
N GLU A 114 22.88 -5.61 -13.06
CA GLU A 114 24.16 -6.02 -13.67
C GLU A 114 23.99 -6.49 -15.12
N ARG A 115 22.92 -7.22 -15.42
CA ARG A 115 22.62 -7.67 -16.79
C ARG A 115 22.24 -6.52 -17.73
N ILE A 116 21.64 -5.45 -17.21
CA ILE A 116 21.17 -4.32 -18.03
C ILE A 116 22.25 -3.25 -18.18
N LEU A 117 22.92 -2.89 -17.09
CA LEU A 117 23.87 -1.78 -17.04
C LEU A 117 25.33 -2.22 -17.10
N GLY A 118 25.61 -3.52 -17.01
CA GLY A 118 26.97 -4.08 -17.00
C GLY A 118 27.74 -3.86 -15.69
N ASN A 119 27.17 -3.12 -14.73
CA ASN A 119 27.78 -2.84 -13.44
C ASN A 119 27.13 -3.68 -12.35
N ALA A 120 27.94 -4.38 -11.54
CA ALA A 120 27.46 -5.09 -10.37
C ALA A 120 27.08 -4.10 -9.26
N TYR A 121 25.81 -4.08 -8.87
CA TYR A 121 25.33 -3.36 -7.69
C TYR A 121 25.27 -4.31 -6.50
N SER A 122 25.99 -3.97 -5.43
CA SER A 122 25.97 -4.80 -4.22
C SER A 122 24.59 -4.78 -3.55
N PRO A 123 24.20 -5.85 -2.85
CA PRO A 123 22.98 -5.87 -2.04
C PRO A 123 22.89 -4.72 -1.03
N THR A 124 24.05 -4.24 -0.54
CA THR A 124 24.15 -3.11 0.38
C THR A 124 23.77 -1.78 -0.29
N THR A 125 24.26 -1.52 -1.51
CA THR A 125 23.88 -0.33 -2.28
C THR A 125 22.38 -0.29 -2.56
N ILE A 126 21.81 -1.44 -2.93
CA ILE A 126 20.36 -1.57 -3.15
C ILE A 126 19.59 -1.32 -1.86
N SER A 127 20.07 -1.84 -0.72
CA SER A 127 19.45 -1.56 0.57
C SER A 127 19.44 -0.06 0.88
N HIS A 128 20.57 0.64 0.69
CA HIS A 128 20.65 2.10 0.91
C HIS A 128 19.69 2.88 0.02
N ILE A 129 19.57 2.50 -1.26
CA ILE A 129 18.61 3.13 -2.17
C ILE A 129 17.16 2.94 -1.67
N THR A 130 16.84 1.75 -1.16
CA THR A 130 15.50 1.52 -0.57
C THR A 130 15.33 2.15 0.82
N ASP A 131 16.38 2.65 1.47
CA ASP A 131 16.26 3.30 2.79
C ASP A 131 15.61 4.68 2.70
N VAL A 132 15.62 5.33 1.54
CA VAL A 132 14.83 6.56 1.28
C VAL A 132 13.35 6.36 1.62
N VAL A 133 12.83 5.15 1.37
CA VAL A 133 11.45 4.77 1.68
C VAL A 133 11.15 4.86 3.19
N LYS A 134 12.15 4.72 4.07
CA LYS A 134 11.94 4.80 5.54
C LYS A 134 11.48 6.19 5.97
N GLU A 135 12.07 7.24 5.40
CA GLU A 135 11.66 8.61 5.70
C GLU A 135 10.23 8.87 5.23
N ASP A 136 9.87 8.33 4.06
CA ASP A 136 8.51 8.44 3.51
C ASP A 136 7.49 7.69 4.38
N ILE A 137 7.85 6.50 4.88
CA ILE A 137 7.02 5.74 5.84
C ILE A 137 6.78 6.59 7.11
N ALA A 138 7.82 7.18 7.69
CA ALA A 138 7.71 7.99 8.89
C ALA A 138 6.81 9.24 8.67
N LYS A 139 6.98 9.92 7.53
CA LYS A 139 6.10 11.03 7.12
C LYS A 139 4.65 10.56 6.90
N TRP A 140 4.48 9.37 6.33
CA TRP A 140 3.16 8.81 6.06
C TRP A 140 2.39 8.45 7.32
N HIS A 141 3.05 7.85 8.32
CA HIS A 141 2.43 7.57 9.63
C HIS A 141 2.09 8.83 10.43
N THR A 142 2.65 9.99 10.05
CA THR A 142 2.36 11.28 10.70
C THR A 142 1.49 12.21 9.85
N ARG A 143 1.10 11.79 8.64
CA ARG A 143 0.30 12.61 7.73
C ARG A 143 -1.07 12.93 8.34
N PRO A 144 -1.58 14.16 8.14
CA PRO A 144 -2.94 14.51 8.54
C PRO A 144 -3.97 13.70 7.72
N LEU A 145 -5.07 13.34 8.36
CA LEU A 145 -6.17 12.58 7.78
C LEU A 145 -7.46 13.42 7.79
N GLN A 146 -8.43 13.03 6.96
CA GLN A 146 -9.73 13.70 6.92
C GLN A 146 -10.50 13.53 8.23
N LYS A 147 -11.45 14.42 8.48
CA LYS A 147 -12.25 14.40 9.72
C LYS A 147 -13.23 13.23 9.76
N ARG A 148 -13.94 13.00 8.65
CA ARG A 148 -15.11 12.12 8.54
C ARG A 148 -14.83 10.89 7.70
N TYR A 149 -15.12 9.72 8.26
CA TYR A 149 -15.04 8.43 7.57
C TYR A 149 -16.34 7.64 7.74
N SER A 150 -17.00 7.33 6.62
CA SER A 150 -18.24 6.55 6.62
C SER A 150 -17.98 5.13 7.15
N VAL A 151 -16.85 4.54 6.76
CA VAL A 151 -16.51 3.15 7.13
C VAL A 151 -15.02 3.02 7.40
N LEU A 152 -14.67 2.37 8.52
CA LEU A 152 -13.33 1.88 8.80
C LEU A 152 -13.32 0.35 8.76
N TYR A 153 -12.45 -0.22 7.92
CA TYR A 153 -12.19 -1.66 7.89
C TYR A 153 -10.88 -1.95 8.62
N LEU A 154 -10.92 -2.90 9.56
CA LEU A 154 -9.74 -3.38 10.28
C LEU A 154 -9.53 -4.85 9.95
N ASP A 155 -8.33 -5.19 9.49
CA ASP A 155 -7.97 -6.57 9.19
C ASP A 155 -6.45 -6.77 9.36
N GLY A 156 -6.06 -8.02 9.62
CA GLY A 156 -4.70 -8.41 9.94
C GLY A 156 -4.23 -9.58 9.08
N LEU A 157 -2.93 -9.63 8.78
CA LEU A 157 -2.32 -10.81 8.16
C LEU A 157 -1.08 -11.28 8.90
N TYR A 158 -1.00 -12.58 9.13
CA TYR A 158 0.20 -13.20 9.67
C TYR A 158 1.25 -13.43 8.58
N VAL A 159 2.47 -12.98 8.84
CA VAL A 159 3.66 -13.18 8.00
C VAL A 159 4.80 -13.76 8.82
N LYS A 160 5.74 -14.44 8.15
CA LYS A 160 6.93 -14.98 8.81
C LYS A 160 8.04 -13.92 8.80
N LEU A 161 8.39 -13.39 9.98
CA LEU A 161 9.49 -12.44 10.16
C LEU A 161 10.66 -13.11 10.86
N ARG A 162 11.88 -12.71 10.49
CA ARG A 162 13.11 -13.11 11.17
C ARG A 162 13.64 -11.92 11.97
N ARG A 163 13.73 -12.07 13.29
CA ARG A 163 14.47 -11.15 14.18
C ARG A 163 15.71 -11.88 14.70
N ASP A 164 15.47 -12.90 15.51
CA ASP A 164 16.46 -13.90 15.95
C ASP A 164 16.03 -15.29 15.49
N THR A 165 14.79 -15.64 15.83
CA THR A 165 14.03 -16.79 15.33
C THR A 165 13.07 -16.35 14.21
N VAL A 166 12.55 -17.33 13.45
CA VAL A 166 11.49 -17.09 12.45
C VAL A 166 10.15 -17.32 13.13
N GLU A 167 9.40 -16.24 13.35
CA GLU A 167 8.10 -16.27 14.02
C GLU A 167 6.99 -15.69 13.14
N LYS A 168 5.74 -16.07 13.45
CA LYS A 168 4.57 -15.49 12.80
C LYS A 168 4.18 -14.22 13.52
N GLU A 169 4.33 -13.10 12.84
CA GLU A 169 3.93 -11.78 13.33
C GLU A 169 2.80 -11.21 12.47
N VAL A 170 2.02 -10.29 13.05
CA VAL A 170 0.85 -9.69 12.39
C VAL A 170 1.22 -8.40 11.70
N ILE A 171 0.70 -8.22 10.49
CA ILE A 171 0.61 -6.93 9.83
C ILE A 171 -0.83 -6.47 9.97
N TYR A 172 -1.06 -5.38 10.69
CA TYR A 172 -2.34 -4.71 10.83
C TYR A 172 -2.53 -3.74 9.68
N VAL A 173 -3.73 -3.67 9.12
CA VAL A 173 -4.06 -2.73 8.05
C VAL A 173 -5.39 -2.07 8.38
N VAL A 174 -5.45 -0.74 8.23
CA VAL A 174 -6.69 0.03 8.35
C VAL A 174 -7.05 0.66 7.01
N LEU A 175 -8.23 0.34 6.50
CA LEU A 175 -8.78 0.95 5.30
C LEU A 175 -9.95 1.84 5.68
N GLY A 176 -9.93 3.09 5.24
CA GLY A 176 -11.02 4.04 5.42
C GLY A 176 -11.77 4.28 4.12
N VAL A 177 -13.07 4.52 4.24
CA VAL A 177 -13.91 5.10 3.20
C VAL A 177 -14.46 6.42 3.73
N ASN A 178 -14.13 7.53 3.08
CA ASN A 178 -14.56 8.86 3.52
C ASN A 178 -16.05 9.14 3.24
N GLU A 179 -16.53 10.34 3.56
CA GLU A 179 -17.94 10.73 3.37
C GLU A 179 -18.34 10.84 1.90
N GLU A 180 -17.40 11.13 1.01
CA GLU A 180 -17.65 11.18 -0.44
C GLU A 180 -17.54 9.81 -1.12
N GLY A 181 -17.10 8.77 -0.40
CA GLY A 181 -17.00 7.39 -0.90
C GLY A 181 -15.67 7.02 -1.55
N TYR A 182 -14.61 7.81 -1.35
CA TYR A 182 -13.24 7.46 -1.71
C TYR A 182 -12.64 6.56 -0.64
N ARG A 183 -11.94 5.52 -1.09
CA ARG A 183 -11.26 4.60 -0.19
C ARG A 183 -9.75 4.81 -0.23
N GLU A 184 -9.13 4.64 0.91
CA GLU A 184 -7.68 4.66 1.07
C GLU A 184 -7.28 3.79 2.28
N ILE A 185 -6.05 3.31 2.27
CA ILE A 185 -5.43 2.70 3.44
C ILE A 185 -4.89 3.85 4.29
N LEU A 186 -5.34 3.93 5.54
CA LEU A 186 -5.04 5.02 6.46
C LEU A 186 -3.77 4.75 7.27
N ASP A 187 -3.60 3.50 7.68
CA ASP A 187 -2.45 3.08 8.47
C ASP A 187 -2.15 1.58 8.28
N PHE A 188 -0.93 1.21 8.63
CA PHE A 188 -0.53 -0.17 8.81
C PHE A 188 0.45 -0.28 9.99
N PHE A 189 0.55 -1.45 10.60
CA PHE A 189 1.54 -1.69 11.64
C PHE A 189 2.10 -3.09 11.47
N VAL A 190 3.42 -3.26 11.58
CA VAL A 190 4.07 -4.56 11.46
C VAL A 190 4.59 -4.98 12.82
N GLY A 191 4.10 -6.10 13.33
CA GLY A 191 4.76 -6.85 14.38
C GLY A 191 3.88 -7.28 15.54
N GLY A 192 4.44 -8.17 16.35
CA GLY A 192 3.80 -8.70 17.55
C GLY A 192 2.67 -9.70 17.26
N GLN A 193 1.89 -9.98 18.30
CA GLN A 193 0.69 -10.82 18.22
C GLN A 193 -0.56 -9.96 18.13
N GLU A 194 -1.59 -10.46 17.45
CA GLU A 194 -2.87 -9.78 17.31
C GLU A 194 -3.50 -9.54 18.68
N SER A 195 -3.67 -8.28 19.05
CA SER A 195 -4.28 -7.91 20.34
C SER A 195 -5.17 -6.68 20.23
N ALA A 196 -6.21 -6.65 21.05
CA ALA A 196 -7.09 -5.49 21.18
C ALA A 196 -6.33 -4.22 21.63
N TYR A 197 -5.25 -4.38 22.39
CA TYR A 197 -4.40 -3.27 22.83
C TYR A 197 -3.70 -2.59 21.66
N VAL A 198 -3.04 -3.35 20.78
CA VAL A 198 -2.37 -2.81 19.58
C VAL A 198 -3.38 -2.14 18.65
N TRP A 199 -4.56 -2.74 18.46
CA TRP A 199 -5.64 -2.10 17.71
C TRP A 199 -6.08 -0.77 18.33
N GLN A 200 -6.17 -0.69 19.66
CA GLN A 200 -6.51 0.56 20.34
C GLN A 200 -5.45 1.64 20.08
N GLU A 201 -4.16 1.31 20.13
CA GLU A 201 -3.07 2.25 19.83
C GLU A 201 -3.13 2.76 18.39
N ILE A 202 -3.35 1.87 17.42
CA ILE A 202 -3.51 2.22 16.01
C ILE A 202 -4.71 3.18 15.84
N LEU A 203 -5.86 2.86 16.44
CA LEU A 203 -7.05 3.69 16.35
C LEU A 203 -6.85 5.06 17.03
N GLN A 204 -6.15 5.12 18.16
CA GLN A 204 -5.78 6.37 18.82
C GLN A 204 -4.83 7.22 17.97
N ASN A 205 -3.90 6.59 17.25
CA ASN A 205 -3.02 7.27 16.30
C ASN A 205 -3.83 7.91 15.16
N LEU A 206 -4.75 7.15 14.55
CA LEU A 206 -5.69 7.65 13.55
C LEU A 206 -6.51 8.84 14.07
N TYR A 207 -7.01 8.72 15.31
CA TYR A 207 -7.76 9.80 15.94
C TYR A 207 -6.92 11.06 16.12
N LYS A 208 -5.65 10.93 16.55
CA LYS A 208 -4.73 12.08 16.68
C LYS A 208 -4.43 12.73 15.32
N ARG A 209 -4.37 11.96 14.24
CA ARG A 209 -4.08 12.44 12.88
C ARG A 209 -5.24 13.13 12.18
N GLY A 210 -6.47 12.93 12.63
CA GLY A 210 -7.63 13.68 12.12
C GLY A 210 -8.93 12.89 12.01
N VAL A 211 -8.88 11.56 12.07
CA VAL A 211 -10.10 10.71 11.99
C VAL A 211 -10.91 10.92 13.28
N LYS A 212 -11.88 11.84 13.28
CA LYS A 212 -12.65 12.20 14.48
C LYS A 212 -14.04 11.59 14.48
N GLU A 213 -14.65 11.54 13.31
CA GLU A 213 -16.05 11.18 13.13
C GLU A 213 -16.13 9.94 12.25
N VAL A 214 -16.60 8.83 12.83
CA VAL A 214 -16.71 7.54 12.14
C VAL A 214 -18.14 7.04 12.24
N LEU A 215 -18.76 6.67 11.12
CA LEU A 215 -20.10 6.06 11.21
C LEU A 215 -20.01 4.58 11.57
N LEU A 216 -19.21 3.79 10.85
CA LEU A 216 -19.19 2.33 10.96
C LEU A 216 -17.76 1.77 11.06
N GLY A 217 -17.50 0.89 12.04
CA GLY A 217 -16.33 0.01 12.07
C GLY A 217 -16.70 -1.40 11.60
N VAL A 218 -16.00 -1.93 10.58
CA VAL A 218 -16.22 -3.27 10.02
C VAL A 218 -14.98 -4.12 10.23
N PHE A 219 -15.09 -5.21 11.00
CA PHE A 219 -13.96 -6.10 11.28
C PHE A 219 -14.41 -7.51 11.66
N ASP A 220 -13.48 -8.46 11.67
CA ASP A 220 -13.76 -9.84 12.09
C ASP A 220 -13.92 -9.94 13.63
N GLU A 221 -14.28 -11.11 14.10
CA GLU A 221 -14.39 -11.42 15.52
C GLU A 221 -12.98 -11.55 16.15
N LEU A 222 -12.55 -10.48 16.82
CA LEU A 222 -11.39 -10.50 17.70
C LEU A 222 -11.83 -10.11 19.13
N PRO A 223 -11.53 -10.94 20.15
CA PRO A 223 -11.86 -10.63 21.53
C PRO A 223 -11.32 -9.26 21.95
N GLY A 224 -12.21 -8.41 22.48
CA GLY A 224 -11.86 -7.07 22.95
C GLY A 224 -11.72 -5.99 21.89
N LEU A 225 -11.69 -6.32 20.59
CA LEU A 225 -11.53 -5.33 19.51
C LEU A 225 -12.68 -4.32 19.44
N GLU A 226 -13.91 -4.79 19.61
CA GLU A 226 -15.07 -3.89 19.64
C GLU A 226 -15.03 -2.91 20.81
N LYS A 227 -14.60 -3.38 21.99
CA LYS A 227 -14.39 -2.51 23.15
C LYS A 227 -13.28 -1.49 22.88
N ALA A 228 -12.16 -1.93 22.31
CA ALA A 228 -11.06 -1.04 21.91
C ALA A 228 -11.51 0.00 20.89
N PHE A 229 -12.29 -0.42 19.90
CA PHE A 229 -12.86 0.46 18.87
C PHE A 229 -13.80 1.50 19.47
N LYS A 230 -14.78 1.08 20.27
CA LYS A 230 -15.73 1.96 20.96
C LYS A 230 -15.06 2.86 22.00
N THR A 231 -13.89 2.50 22.52
CA THR A 231 -13.12 3.38 23.41
C THR A 231 -12.60 4.61 22.67
N VAL A 232 -12.22 4.46 21.40
CA VAL A 232 -11.73 5.57 20.55
C VAL A 232 -12.89 6.27 19.83
N TYR A 233 -13.84 5.50 19.31
CA TYR A 233 -15.00 5.98 18.54
C TYR A 233 -16.31 5.56 19.22
N PRO A 234 -16.69 6.15 20.35
CA PRO A 234 -17.85 5.70 21.14
C PRO A 234 -19.18 5.82 20.40
N LYS A 235 -19.31 6.84 19.53
CA LYS A 235 -20.50 7.13 18.73
C LYS A 235 -20.61 6.25 17.46
N ALA A 236 -19.53 5.61 17.02
CA ALA A 236 -19.51 4.81 15.79
C ALA A 236 -20.18 3.45 15.99
N ASP A 237 -20.95 2.97 15.03
CA ASP A 237 -21.50 1.62 15.04
C ASP A 237 -20.42 0.57 14.75
N VAL A 238 -20.68 -0.68 15.13
CA VAL A 238 -19.77 -1.81 14.88
C VAL A 238 -20.51 -2.88 14.09
N GLN A 239 -19.86 -3.39 13.05
CA GLN A 239 -20.35 -4.46 12.20
C GLN A 239 -19.33 -5.58 12.19
N ARG A 240 -19.79 -6.81 12.47
CA ARG A 240 -18.97 -8.02 12.25
C ARG A 240 -19.06 -8.46 10.81
N CYS A 241 -17.95 -8.91 10.23
CA CYS A 241 -17.98 -9.41 8.86
C CYS A 241 -18.91 -10.63 8.71
N VAL A 242 -20.00 -10.48 7.97
CA VAL A 242 -20.96 -11.57 7.74
C VAL A 242 -20.31 -12.71 6.95
N VAL A 243 -19.45 -12.39 5.98
CA VAL A 243 -18.76 -13.40 5.16
C VAL A 243 -17.82 -14.27 6.01
N HIS A 244 -17.09 -13.66 6.96
CA HIS A 244 -16.27 -14.42 7.90
C HIS A 244 -17.14 -15.29 8.82
N LYS A 245 -18.24 -14.75 9.34
CA LYS A 245 -19.20 -15.53 10.15
C LYS A 245 -19.76 -16.74 9.40
N VAL A 246 -20.20 -16.54 8.15
CA VAL A 246 -20.67 -17.63 7.27
C VAL A 246 -19.57 -18.66 7.06
N ARG A 247 -18.36 -18.24 6.69
CA ARG A 247 -17.22 -19.16 6.47
C ARG A 247 -16.89 -19.99 7.72
N ASN A 248 -16.83 -19.35 8.89
CA ASN A 248 -16.58 -20.01 10.17
C ASN A 248 -17.68 -21.01 10.53
N THR A 249 -18.94 -20.66 10.23
CA THR A 249 -20.10 -21.55 10.43
C THR A 249 -20.02 -22.78 9.52
N LEU A 250 -19.77 -22.58 8.22
CA LEU A 250 -19.70 -23.69 7.25
C LEU A 250 -18.56 -24.66 7.56
N ASN A 251 -17.43 -24.19 8.11
CA ASN A 251 -16.33 -25.05 8.54
C ASN A 251 -16.70 -26.01 9.68
N ARG A 252 -17.74 -25.70 10.46
CA ARG A 252 -18.23 -26.53 11.59
C ARG A 252 -19.44 -27.40 11.22
N VAL A 253 -20.05 -27.14 10.06
CA VAL A 253 -21.17 -27.89 9.51
C VAL A 253 -20.67 -29.08 8.67
N ARG A 254 -21.42 -30.19 8.65
CA ARG A 254 -21.07 -31.37 7.83
C ARG A 254 -21.13 -31.00 6.35
N LYS A 255 -20.16 -31.50 5.55
CA LYS A 255 -20.06 -31.22 4.10
C LYS A 255 -21.37 -31.38 3.32
N LYS A 256 -22.19 -32.38 3.67
CA LYS A 256 -23.49 -32.64 3.01
C LYS A 256 -24.51 -31.51 3.20
N ASP A 257 -24.46 -30.80 4.33
CA ASP A 257 -25.43 -29.78 4.71
C ASP A 257 -24.89 -28.37 4.40
N GLN A 258 -23.59 -28.21 4.08
CA GLN A 258 -22.94 -26.92 3.85
C GLN A 258 -23.61 -26.07 2.77
N PHE A 259 -24.04 -26.69 1.66
CA PHE A 259 -24.69 -25.96 0.57
C PHE A 259 -26.03 -25.36 1.02
N GLU A 260 -26.87 -26.16 1.67
CA GLU A 260 -28.19 -25.74 2.12
C GLU A 260 -28.10 -24.69 3.24
N VAL A 261 -27.21 -24.90 4.22
CA VAL A 261 -26.92 -23.92 5.28
C VAL A 261 -26.44 -22.60 4.67
N ALA A 262 -25.59 -22.63 3.64
CA ALA A 262 -25.10 -21.42 3.00
C ALA A 262 -26.20 -20.62 2.30
N GLU A 263 -27.11 -21.29 1.59
CA GLU A 263 -28.24 -20.62 0.93
C GLU A 263 -29.23 -20.05 1.97
N ASP A 264 -29.53 -20.78 3.05
CA ASP A 264 -30.41 -20.27 4.11
C ASP A 264 -29.79 -19.05 4.83
N LEU A 265 -28.48 -19.09 5.17
CA LEU A 265 -27.78 -17.95 5.76
C LEU A 265 -27.78 -16.72 4.85
N LYS A 266 -27.71 -16.94 3.54
CA LYS A 266 -27.73 -15.89 2.52
C LYS A 266 -29.07 -15.18 2.43
N LEU A 267 -30.18 -15.83 2.75
CA LEU A 267 -31.49 -15.19 2.84
C LEU A 267 -31.53 -14.15 3.96
N ILE A 268 -30.80 -14.37 5.06
CA ILE A 268 -30.75 -13.47 6.22
C ILE A 268 -30.10 -12.14 5.82
N TYR A 269 -28.84 -12.16 5.38
CA TYR A 269 -28.08 -10.92 5.13
C TYR A 269 -28.38 -10.28 3.77
N ARG A 270 -29.14 -10.94 2.88
CA ARG A 270 -29.66 -10.32 1.64
C ARG A 270 -31.11 -9.87 1.77
N ALA A 271 -31.71 -9.97 2.95
CA ALA A 271 -33.04 -9.46 3.19
C ALA A 271 -33.11 -7.94 2.90
N PRO A 272 -34.28 -7.44 2.45
CA PRO A 272 -34.45 -6.03 2.10
C PRO A 272 -34.37 -5.08 3.31
N ASN A 273 -34.76 -5.56 4.50
CA ASN A 273 -34.76 -4.82 5.75
C ASN A 273 -34.50 -5.74 6.95
N LYS A 274 -34.32 -5.13 8.12
CA LYS A 274 -33.95 -5.81 9.36
C LYS A 274 -35.07 -6.73 9.84
N GLU A 275 -36.33 -6.34 9.69
CA GLU A 275 -37.49 -7.14 10.08
C GLU A 275 -37.54 -8.46 9.30
N MET A 276 -37.36 -8.40 7.98
CA MET A 276 -37.32 -9.59 7.13
C MET A 276 -36.09 -10.44 7.43
N ALA A 277 -34.93 -9.84 7.73
CA ALA A 277 -33.74 -10.56 8.13
C ALA A 277 -33.96 -11.39 9.41
N LEU A 278 -34.63 -10.80 10.41
CA LEU A 278 -35.00 -11.48 11.65
C LEU A 278 -35.97 -12.66 11.39
N GLN A 279 -36.95 -12.47 10.51
CA GLN A 279 -37.85 -13.56 10.10
C GLN A 279 -37.09 -14.71 9.41
N MET A 280 -36.16 -14.39 8.51
CA MET A 280 -35.31 -15.40 7.87
C MET A 280 -34.41 -16.11 8.89
N PHE A 281 -33.91 -15.40 9.90
CA PHE A 281 -33.14 -16.01 10.98
C PHE A 281 -33.99 -16.96 11.84
N GLN A 282 -35.24 -16.62 12.17
CA GLN A 282 -36.15 -17.52 12.90
C GLN A 282 -36.42 -18.82 12.13
N GLN A 283 -36.57 -18.73 10.80
CA GLN A 283 -36.71 -19.91 9.94
C GLN A 283 -35.42 -20.75 9.94
N PHE A 284 -34.27 -20.10 9.84
CA PHE A 284 -32.96 -20.75 9.92
C PHE A 284 -32.76 -21.48 11.27
N GLU A 285 -33.08 -20.82 12.38
CA GLU A 285 -33.03 -21.38 13.73
C GLU A 285 -33.95 -22.59 13.87
N SER A 286 -35.21 -22.49 13.42
CA SER A 286 -36.17 -23.58 13.47
C SER A 286 -35.68 -24.82 12.70
N LYS A 287 -35.03 -24.60 11.54
CA LYS A 287 -34.54 -25.67 10.67
C LYS A 287 -33.27 -26.34 11.18
N TRP A 288 -32.32 -25.55 11.71
CA TRP A 288 -30.96 -26.04 11.98
C TRP A 288 -30.62 -26.21 13.47
N SER A 289 -31.40 -25.66 14.40
CA SER A 289 -31.13 -25.73 15.85
C SER A 289 -30.98 -27.16 16.37
N SER A 290 -31.75 -28.12 15.82
CA SER A 290 -31.66 -29.53 16.21
C SER A 290 -30.35 -30.21 15.82
N LYS A 291 -29.75 -29.81 14.68
CA LYS A 291 -28.52 -30.42 14.14
C LYS A 291 -27.25 -29.65 14.54
N TYR A 292 -27.33 -28.32 14.58
CA TYR A 292 -26.22 -27.39 14.77
C TYR A 292 -26.55 -26.33 15.84
N PRO A 293 -26.87 -26.74 17.08
CA PRO A 293 -27.35 -25.81 18.12
C PRO A 293 -26.31 -24.74 18.49
N ARG A 294 -25.02 -25.08 18.48
CA ARG A 294 -23.95 -24.14 18.86
C ARG A 294 -23.75 -23.05 17.82
N GLU A 295 -23.87 -23.41 16.55
CA GLU A 295 -23.72 -22.54 15.39
C GLU A 295 -24.89 -21.57 15.32
N VAL A 296 -26.13 -22.07 15.49
CA VAL A 296 -27.33 -21.23 15.54
C VAL A 296 -27.26 -20.26 16.72
N GLN A 297 -26.90 -20.73 17.93
CA GLN A 297 -26.72 -19.86 19.10
C GLN A 297 -25.64 -18.80 18.88
N SER A 298 -24.54 -19.17 18.21
CA SER A 298 -23.46 -18.23 17.89
C SER A 298 -23.90 -17.14 16.91
N TRP A 299 -24.87 -17.41 16.03
CA TRP A 299 -25.51 -16.38 15.21
C TRP A 299 -26.49 -15.55 16.03
N ALA A 300 -27.33 -16.18 16.86
CA ALA A 300 -28.31 -15.48 17.71
C ALA A 300 -27.64 -14.43 18.60
N ASN A 301 -26.52 -14.77 19.22
CA ASN A 301 -25.78 -13.89 20.13
C ASN A 301 -25.17 -12.65 19.44
N GLU A 302 -24.89 -12.74 18.13
CA GLU A 302 -24.19 -11.69 17.37
C GLU A 302 -25.08 -11.04 16.30
N LEU A 303 -26.35 -11.43 16.22
CA LEU A 303 -27.24 -11.10 15.11
C LEU A 303 -27.39 -9.58 14.93
N ASP A 304 -27.51 -8.83 16.03
CA ASP A 304 -27.64 -7.37 16.00
C ASP A 304 -26.40 -6.70 15.40
N VAL A 305 -25.21 -7.16 15.77
CA VAL A 305 -23.92 -6.63 15.26
C VAL A 305 -23.67 -7.12 13.83
N LEU A 306 -24.18 -8.29 13.45
CA LEU A 306 -24.10 -8.83 12.08
C LEU A 306 -25.06 -8.12 11.11
N LEU A 307 -26.14 -7.51 11.60
CA LEU A 307 -27.14 -6.83 10.79
C LEU A 307 -27.07 -5.30 10.89
N THR A 308 -26.08 -4.74 11.60
CA THR A 308 -25.90 -3.28 11.76
C THR A 308 -25.81 -2.55 10.42
N PHE A 309 -25.22 -3.17 9.39
CA PHE A 309 -25.17 -2.61 8.05
C PHE A 309 -26.54 -2.34 7.43
N MET A 310 -27.62 -2.97 7.90
CA MET A 310 -28.98 -2.72 7.41
C MET A 310 -29.51 -1.35 7.81
N ASP A 311 -28.94 -0.73 8.85
CA ASP A 311 -29.29 0.63 9.28
C ASP A 311 -28.69 1.70 8.34
N TYR A 312 -27.86 1.29 7.37
CA TYR A 312 -27.23 2.15 6.37
C TYR A 312 -27.94 2.09 5.01
N PRO A 313 -27.72 3.09 4.12
CA PRO A 313 -28.34 3.15 2.80
C PRO A 313 -28.16 1.85 1.98
N SER A 314 -29.25 1.37 1.40
CA SER A 314 -29.29 0.10 0.65
C SER A 314 -28.27 0.01 -0.48
N SER A 315 -27.94 1.14 -1.11
CA SER A 315 -26.95 1.25 -2.19
C SER A 315 -25.53 0.85 -1.77
N ILE A 316 -25.15 1.04 -0.50
CA ILE A 316 -23.80 0.70 0.01
C ILE A 316 -23.75 -0.60 0.80
N ARG A 317 -24.89 -1.14 1.25
CA ARG A 317 -24.97 -2.37 2.07
C ARG A 317 -24.10 -3.49 1.54
N SER A 318 -24.12 -3.69 0.22
CA SER A 318 -23.36 -4.76 -0.45
C SER A 318 -21.83 -4.70 -0.25
N LEU A 319 -21.30 -3.52 0.07
CA LEU A 319 -19.89 -3.26 0.30
C LEU A 319 -19.51 -3.40 1.78
N ILE A 320 -20.44 -3.06 2.68
CA ILE A 320 -20.15 -2.91 4.12
C ILE A 320 -20.52 -4.14 4.98
N TYR A 321 -21.32 -5.09 4.47
CA TYR A 321 -21.58 -6.36 5.19
C TYR A 321 -20.35 -7.29 5.23
N THR A 322 -19.28 -6.95 4.49
CA THR A 322 -18.10 -7.80 4.25
C THR A 322 -16.81 -7.01 4.35
N THR A 323 -15.71 -7.67 4.74
CA THR A 323 -14.34 -7.14 4.75
C THR A 323 -13.62 -7.36 3.42
N ASN A 324 -14.33 -7.77 2.35
CA ASN A 324 -13.75 -8.02 1.03
C ASN A 324 -12.92 -6.84 0.49
N ALA A 325 -13.28 -5.59 0.84
CA ALA A 325 -12.55 -4.40 0.45
C ALA A 325 -11.09 -4.41 0.93
N ILE A 326 -10.84 -4.89 2.14
CA ILE A 326 -9.51 -4.97 2.75
C ILE A 326 -8.85 -6.33 2.52
N GLU A 327 -9.61 -7.44 2.51
CA GLU A 327 -9.11 -8.79 2.24
C GLU A 327 -8.38 -8.88 0.89
N ARG A 328 -8.88 -8.20 -0.15
CA ARG A 328 -8.24 -8.18 -1.47
C ARG A 328 -6.87 -7.51 -1.43
N THR A 329 -6.75 -6.42 -0.69
CA THR A 329 -5.49 -5.70 -0.48
C THR A 329 -4.51 -6.58 0.28
N ILE A 330 -4.96 -7.18 1.37
CA ILE A 330 -4.18 -8.08 2.22
C ILE A 330 -3.67 -9.29 1.43
N LYS A 331 -4.50 -9.84 0.53
CA LYS A 331 -4.09 -10.93 -0.36
C LYS A 331 -2.95 -10.52 -1.29
N GLU A 332 -2.97 -9.30 -1.81
CA GLU A 332 -1.90 -8.80 -2.69
C GLU A 332 -0.62 -8.50 -1.90
N ILE A 333 -0.72 -7.91 -0.69
CA ILE A 333 0.42 -7.74 0.23
C ILE A 333 1.05 -9.11 0.51
N ARG A 334 0.24 -10.11 0.88
CA ARG A 334 0.72 -11.48 1.12
C ARG A 334 1.42 -12.07 -0.11
N LYS A 335 0.88 -11.84 -1.31
CA LYS A 335 1.47 -12.32 -2.56
C LYS A 335 2.85 -11.71 -2.80
N ARG A 336 3.04 -10.42 -2.52
CA ARG A 336 4.33 -9.72 -2.67
C ARG A 336 5.36 -10.12 -1.62
N LEU A 337 4.92 -10.45 -0.41
CA LEU A 337 5.82 -10.93 0.66
C LEU A 337 6.19 -12.42 0.52
N LYS A 338 5.39 -13.22 -0.20
CA LYS A 338 5.60 -14.68 -0.33
C LYS A 338 6.96 -15.09 -0.92
N PRO A 339 7.49 -14.48 -2.01
CA PRO A 339 8.78 -14.85 -2.58
C PRO A 339 9.95 -14.68 -1.61
N MET A 340 9.81 -13.77 -0.64
CA MET A 340 10.85 -13.43 0.32
C MET A 340 11.01 -14.46 1.44
N ASN A 341 10.13 -15.48 1.54
CA ASN A 341 10.12 -16.59 2.52
C ASN A 341 10.14 -16.15 3.99
N SER A 342 11.29 -15.65 4.46
CA SER A 342 11.50 -15.00 5.75
C SER A 342 12.11 -13.62 5.51
N LEU A 343 11.36 -12.57 5.80
CA LEU A 343 11.87 -11.20 5.72
C LEU A 343 13.01 -11.04 6.72
N SER A 344 14.13 -10.48 6.26
CA SER A 344 15.37 -10.37 7.03
C SER A 344 15.29 -9.37 8.19
N SER A 345 14.31 -8.46 8.16
CA SER A 345 14.04 -7.50 9.21
C SER A 345 12.59 -7.03 9.13
N LEU A 346 12.10 -6.44 10.22
CA LEU A 346 10.81 -5.75 10.28
C LEU A 346 10.74 -4.59 9.26
N GLU A 347 11.82 -3.82 9.16
CA GLU A 347 11.93 -2.69 8.22
C GLU A 347 11.75 -3.13 6.76
N ALA A 348 12.26 -4.31 6.38
CA ALA A 348 12.07 -4.85 5.04
C ALA A 348 10.59 -5.15 4.76
N ALA A 349 9.86 -5.67 5.75
CA ALA A 349 8.44 -5.90 5.65
C ALA A 349 7.67 -4.58 5.50
N GLU A 350 7.98 -3.59 6.33
CA GLU A 350 7.35 -2.26 6.29
C GLU A 350 7.52 -1.58 4.94
N LYS A 351 8.73 -1.62 4.35
CA LYS A 351 8.98 -1.07 3.00
C LYS A 351 8.08 -1.69 1.94
N VAL A 352 7.99 -3.02 1.88
CA VAL A 352 7.18 -3.70 0.86
C VAL A 352 5.69 -3.43 1.08
N VAL A 353 5.24 -3.43 2.33
CA VAL A 353 3.85 -3.11 2.69
C VAL A 353 3.51 -1.68 2.29
N TYR A 354 4.33 -0.71 2.68
CA TYR A 354 4.17 0.71 2.34
C TYR A 354 4.10 0.95 0.83
N LEU A 355 5.07 0.45 0.07
CA LEU A 355 5.10 0.63 -1.39
C LEU A 355 3.87 0.00 -2.07
N THR A 356 3.40 -1.13 -1.52
CA THR A 356 2.16 -1.77 -1.99
C THR A 356 0.93 -0.93 -1.68
N ILE A 357 0.88 -0.33 -0.48
CA ILE A 357 -0.19 0.55 -0.06
C ILE A 357 -0.25 1.81 -0.93
N GLN A 358 0.89 2.44 -1.23
CA GLN A 358 0.94 3.62 -2.10
C GLN A 358 0.35 3.33 -3.48
N ASP A 359 0.76 2.24 -4.11
CA ASP A 359 0.22 1.80 -5.41
C ASP A 359 -1.31 1.57 -5.37
N PHE A 360 -1.84 1.05 -4.26
CA PHE A 360 -3.29 0.95 -4.08
C PHE A 360 -3.97 2.29 -3.91
N ASN A 361 -3.45 3.16 -3.04
CA ASN A 361 -4.01 4.47 -2.78
C ASN A 361 -4.01 5.35 -4.04
N GLU A 362 -2.93 5.35 -4.83
CA GLU A 362 -2.85 6.03 -6.13
C GLU A 362 -3.91 5.52 -7.11
N LYS A 363 -4.06 4.19 -7.22
CA LYS A 363 -5.09 3.57 -8.08
C LYS A 363 -6.52 3.90 -7.64
N TRP A 364 -6.73 4.19 -6.37
CA TRP A 364 -8.05 4.50 -5.81
C TRP A 364 -8.35 5.99 -5.72
N ALA A 365 -7.35 6.87 -5.73
CA ALA A 365 -7.50 8.31 -5.53
C ALA A 365 -8.58 8.94 -6.43
N GLY A 366 -8.70 8.48 -7.68
CA GLY A 366 -9.71 8.97 -8.63
C GLY A 366 -11.01 8.15 -8.70
N ARG A 367 -11.19 7.13 -7.86
CA ARG A 367 -12.28 6.14 -8.00
C ARG A 367 -13.19 6.10 -6.78
N LYS A 368 -14.41 6.61 -6.96
CA LYS A 368 -15.48 6.53 -5.97
C LYS A 368 -16.06 5.11 -5.92
N LEU A 369 -16.37 4.61 -4.72
CA LEU A 369 -17.04 3.32 -4.55
C LEU A 369 -18.49 3.39 -5.05
N ARG A 370 -18.96 2.28 -5.62
CA ARG A 370 -20.33 2.16 -6.13
C ARG A 370 -21.34 2.37 -4.98
N GLY A 371 -22.44 3.06 -5.27
CA GLY A 371 -23.53 3.31 -4.31
C GLY A 371 -23.28 4.49 -3.36
N PHE A 372 -22.03 4.91 -3.14
CA PHE A 372 -21.72 6.05 -2.26
C PHE A 372 -22.20 7.39 -2.82
N ALA A 373 -22.24 7.54 -4.15
CA ALA A 373 -22.82 8.73 -4.77
C ALA A 373 -24.33 8.86 -4.46
N GLU A 374 -25.07 7.75 -4.49
CA GLU A 374 -26.50 7.70 -4.16
C GLU A 374 -26.73 7.84 -2.65
N ALA A 375 -25.81 7.34 -1.83
CA ALA A 375 -25.91 7.38 -0.36
C ALA A 375 -25.44 8.71 0.26
N HIS A 376 -24.86 9.63 -0.51
CA HIS A 376 -24.13 10.78 0.02
C HIS A 376 -24.96 11.64 0.98
N GLU A 377 -26.14 12.10 0.56
CA GLU A 377 -27.02 12.92 1.41
C GLU A 377 -27.47 12.17 2.68
N ALA A 378 -27.70 10.86 2.57
CA ALA A 378 -28.10 10.06 3.72
C ALA A 378 -26.93 9.91 4.71
N LEU A 379 -25.71 9.68 4.22
CA LEU A 379 -24.51 9.60 5.05
C LEU A 379 -24.19 10.95 5.71
N GLU A 380 -24.35 12.06 5.00
CA GLU A 380 -24.17 13.40 5.55
C GLU A 380 -25.14 13.65 6.71
N ARG A 381 -26.44 13.39 6.53
CA ARG A 381 -27.42 13.46 7.63
C ARG A 381 -27.05 12.56 8.80
N MET A 382 -26.59 11.33 8.55
CA MET A 382 -26.14 10.41 9.61
C MET A 382 -24.94 10.97 10.38
N PHE A 383 -24.01 11.68 9.71
CA PHE A 383 -22.91 12.36 10.41
C PHE A 383 -23.43 13.50 11.27
N GLU A 384 -24.32 14.33 10.74
CA GLU A 384 -24.91 15.45 11.48
C GLU A 384 -25.67 14.98 12.71
N GLU A 385 -26.59 14.02 12.57
CA GLU A 385 -27.40 13.49 13.68
C GLU A 385 -26.54 12.84 14.78
N ARG A 386 -25.38 12.30 14.42
CA ARG A 386 -24.52 11.55 15.34
C ARG A 386 -23.48 12.44 16.01
N TYR A 387 -22.94 13.41 15.29
CA TYR A 387 -21.76 14.17 15.71
C TYR A 387 -22.00 15.66 15.94
N ASN A 388 -23.06 16.25 15.37
CA ASN A 388 -23.56 17.56 15.77
C ASN A 388 -24.57 17.41 16.91
#